data_AF-A0A1L7GW21-F1
#
_entry.id   AF-A0A1L7GW21-F1
#
_cell.length_a   1.000
_cell.length_b   1.000
_cell.length_c   1.000
_cell.angle_alpha   90.00
_cell.angle_beta   90.00
_cell.angle_gamma   90.00
#
_symmetry.space_group_name_H-M   'P 1'
#
loop_
_entity.id
_entity.type
_entity.pdbx_description
1 polymer ?
#
loop_
_entity_poly.entity_id
_entity_poly.type
_entity_poly.pdbx_seq_one_letter_code
_entity_poly.pdbx_strand_id
1 'polypeptide(L)'
;MNLRRKNNMSQQTKVVTGISTRLSYANVWEPKSINGGKEKYSVSLIIPKSDQKTVTAIEKAIDAAIQEGIGKFGGKKPNKATLKLPLRDGDVERDDEAYQNSYFINANSITAPQIVDKHVQPILDQNEVYSGCYARVSINFYAFNTNGNRGVACGLGNIQKIRDGEPLGGHASASDDFTAIDDSNDDDFLA
;
A
#
# COMPACT_ATOMS: atom_id res chain seq x y z
N MET A 1 -25.32 -2.40 -32.03
CA MET A 1 -24.28 -3.45 -31.87
C MET A 1 -22.93 -2.75 -31.95
N ASN A 2 -22.32 -2.38 -30.82
CA ASN A 2 -20.98 -1.78 -30.84
C ASN A 2 -20.22 -2.01 -29.52
N LEU A 3 -19.11 -2.74 -29.71
CA LEU A 3 -17.88 -2.88 -28.92
C LEU A 3 -17.88 -2.37 -27.47
N ARG A 4 -18.14 -3.30 -26.53
CA ARG A 4 -17.47 -3.31 -25.22
C ARG A 4 -16.73 -4.64 -25.02
N ARG A 5 -15.80 -4.95 -25.93
CA ARG A 5 -14.62 -5.75 -25.59
C ARG A 5 -13.51 -4.81 -25.13
N LYS A 6 -13.75 -4.01 -24.08
CA LYS A 6 -12.63 -3.40 -23.35
C LYS A 6 -11.99 -4.53 -22.55
N ASN A 7 -10.85 -5.02 -23.04
CA ASN A 7 -9.96 -6.05 -22.48
C ASN A 7 -10.41 -6.66 -21.14
N ASN A 8 -11.06 -7.82 -21.19
CA ASN A 8 -11.37 -8.63 -20.01
C ASN A 8 -10.09 -9.01 -19.21
N MET A 9 -8.92 -9.00 -19.85
CA MET A 9 -7.64 -9.36 -19.21
C MET A 9 -7.05 -8.26 -18.33
N SER A 10 -7.23 -6.97 -18.64
CA SER A 10 -6.69 -5.88 -17.78
C SER A 10 -7.44 -5.75 -16.45
N GLN A 11 -8.59 -6.43 -16.30
CA GLN A 11 -9.31 -6.54 -15.03
C GLN A 11 -8.79 -7.70 -14.17
N GLN A 12 -8.03 -8.65 -14.75
CA GLN A 12 -7.55 -9.84 -14.02
C GLN A 12 -6.32 -9.53 -13.16
N THR A 13 -5.57 -8.48 -13.49
CA THR A 13 -4.38 -8.04 -12.75
C THR A 13 -4.68 -6.98 -11.70
N LYS A 14 -5.92 -6.51 -11.61
CA LYS A 14 -6.35 -5.50 -10.63
C LYS A 14 -7.05 -6.15 -9.45
N VAL A 15 -6.70 -5.74 -8.24
CA VAL A 15 -7.33 -6.18 -6.98
C VAL A 15 -7.67 -4.96 -6.14
N VAL A 16 -8.79 -5.01 -5.43
CA VAL A 16 -9.07 -4.10 -4.31
C VAL A 16 -9.02 -4.92 -3.03
N THR A 17 -8.16 -4.53 -2.10
CA THR A 17 -7.96 -5.30 -0.86
C THR A 17 -9.19 -5.25 0.06
N GLY A 18 -9.21 -6.15 1.05
CA GLY A 18 -10.22 -6.20 2.10
C GLY A 18 -10.16 -5.01 3.06
N ILE A 19 -11.20 -4.88 3.88
CA ILE A 19 -11.36 -3.78 4.84
C ILE A 19 -10.34 -3.81 5.99
N SER A 20 -9.70 -4.96 6.22
CA SER A 20 -8.73 -5.19 7.30
C SER A 20 -7.28 -5.04 6.84
N THR A 21 -7.04 -4.51 5.64
CA THR A 21 -5.68 -4.17 5.20
C THR A 21 -5.16 -2.97 5.99
N ARG A 22 -4.03 -3.16 6.67
CA ARG A 22 -3.36 -2.11 7.47
C ARG A 22 -2.26 -1.46 6.64
N LEU A 23 -2.13 -0.14 6.72
CA LEU A 23 -1.10 0.59 5.99
C LEU A 23 0.16 0.70 6.86
N SER A 24 1.33 0.44 6.27
CA SER A 24 2.64 0.65 6.90
C SER A 24 3.55 1.40 5.93
N TYR A 25 4.43 2.25 6.46
CA TYR A 25 5.28 3.14 5.65
C TYR A 25 4.49 3.91 4.58
N ALA A 26 3.36 4.51 4.97
CA ALA A 26 2.43 5.18 4.07
C ALA A 26 2.98 6.53 3.62
N ASN A 27 3.65 6.55 2.46
CA ASN A 27 4.07 7.76 1.75
C ASN A 27 3.05 8.07 0.64
N VAL A 28 1.82 8.36 1.05
CA VAL A 28 0.65 8.43 0.15
C VAL A 28 0.22 9.87 -0.15
N TRP A 29 0.59 10.82 0.70
CA TRP A 29 0.36 12.25 0.51
C TRP A 29 1.52 12.93 -0.20
N GLU A 30 2.75 12.49 0.10
CA GLU A 30 3.97 12.99 -0.52
C GLU A 30 4.82 11.80 -0.99
N PRO A 31 5.38 11.86 -2.21
CA PRO A 31 6.25 10.81 -2.71
C PRO A 31 7.60 10.88 -1.99
N LYS A 32 8.21 9.72 -1.74
CA LYS A 32 9.57 9.66 -1.17
C LYS A 32 10.51 8.87 -2.05
N SER A 33 11.79 9.24 -2.03
CA SER A 33 12.86 8.42 -2.58
C SER A 33 13.15 7.28 -1.61
N ILE A 34 13.17 6.05 -2.12
CA ILE A 34 13.59 4.86 -1.36
C ILE A 34 14.91 4.40 -1.97
N ASN A 35 15.97 4.32 -1.17
CA ASN A 35 17.32 3.89 -1.55
C ASN A 35 17.90 4.67 -2.75
N GLY A 36 17.68 5.99 -2.80
CA GLY A 36 18.17 6.86 -3.87
C GLY A 36 17.45 6.68 -5.22
N GLY A 37 16.33 5.95 -5.25
CA GLY A 37 15.48 5.82 -6.42
C GLY A 37 14.65 7.07 -6.73
N LYS A 38 13.92 7.05 -7.85
CA LYS A 38 12.94 8.09 -8.17
C LYS A 38 11.89 8.18 -7.06
N GLU A 39 11.51 9.41 -6.71
CA GLU A 39 10.43 9.67 -5.77
C GLU A 39 9.11 9.04 -6.23
N LYS A 40 8.46 8.33 -5.30
CA LYS A 40 7.20 7.65 -5.56
C LYS A 40 6.30 7.69 -4.35
N TYR A 41 5.00 7.77 -4.62
CA TYR A 41 3.99 7.41 -3.65
C TYR A 41 4.11 5.92 -3.38
N SER A 42 4.10 5.52 -2.11
CA SER A 42 4.34 4.13 -1.73
C SER A 42 3.67 3.77 -0.42
N VAL A 43 3.36 2.49 -0.29
CA VAL A 43 2.81 1.93 0.94
C VAL A 43 3.11 0.43 1.02
N SER A 44 3.41 -0.05 2.21
CA SER A 44 3.41 -1.48 2.55
C SER A 44 2.01 -1.86 3.03
N LEU A 45 1.34 -2.71 2.26
CA LEU A 45 -0.01 -3.20 2.55
C LEU A 45 0.10 -4.46 3.37
N ILE A 46 -0.25 -4.40 4.66
CA ILE A 46 -0.31 -5.55 5.55
C ILE A 46 -1.68 -6.20 5.40
N ILE A 47 -1.70 -7.46 4.97
CA ILE A 47 -2.89 -8.23 4.64
C ILE A 47 -2.95 -9.43 5.58
N PRO A 48 -3.93 -9.52 6.49
CA PRO A 48 -4.06 -10.66 7.38
C PRO A 48 -4.12 -11.98 6.61
N LYS A 49 -3.42 -13.01 7.06
CA LYS A 49 -3.51 -14.36 6.48
C LYS A 49 -4.92 -14.93 6.56
N SER A 50 -5.76 -14.44 7.47
CA SER A 50 -7.17 -14.80 7.55
C SER A 50 -8.04 -14.24 6.41
N ASP A 51 -7.60 -13.18 5.71
CA ASP A 51 -8.32 -12.64 4.53
C ASP A 51 -8.00 -13.46 3.27
N GLN A 52 -8.44 -14.71 3.29
CA GLN A 52 -8.25 -15.68 2.22
C GLN A 52 -8.82 -15.20 0.87
N LYS A 53 -9.87 -14.36 0.90
CA LYS A 53 -10.46 -13.77 -0.30
C LYS A 53 -9.47 -12.82 -0.98
N THR A 54 -8.89 -11.89 -0.23
CA THR A 54 -7.90 -10.95 -0.78
C THR A 54 -6.63 -11.67 -1.21
N VAL A 55 -6.12 -12.60 -0.40
CA VAL A 55 -4.93 -13.41 -0.73
C VAL A 55 -5.13 -14.19 -2.03
N THR A 56 -6.23 -14.93 -2.16
CA THR A 56 -6.56 -15.69 -3.38
C THR A 56 -6.68 -14.78 -4.61
N ALA A 57 -7.28 -13.60 -4.46
CA ALA A 57 -7.42 -12.64 -5.55
C ALA A 57 -6.05 -12.10 -6.02
N ILE A 58 -5.15 -11.83 -5.08
CA ILE A 58 -3.78 -11.40 -5.36
C ILE A 58 -2.99 -12.48 -6.08
N GLU A 59 -3.03 -13.72 -5.61
CA GLU A 59 -2.30 -14.83 -6.24
C GLU A 59 -2.74 -15.03 -7.69
N LYS A 60 -4.05 -14.98 -7.95
CA LYS A 60 -4.62 -15.03 -9.30
C LYS A 60 -4.17 -13.86 -10.16
N ALA A 61 -4.13 -12.66 -9.59
CA ALA A 61 -3.70 -11.46 -10.32
C ALA A 61 -2.19 -11.47 -10.62
N ILE A 62 -1.37 -12.02 -9.74
CA ILE A 62 0.06 -12.29 -9.98
C ILE A 62 0.23 -13.28 -11.13
N ASP A 63 -0.53 -14.39 -11.13
CA ASP A 63 -0.45 -15.37 -12.21
C ASP A 63 -0.90 -14.79 -13.56
N ALA A 64 -1.94 -13.97 -13.56
CA ALA A 64 -2.39 -13.21 -14.73
C ALA A 64 -1.29 -12.25 -15.24
N ALA A 65 -0.62 -11.52 -14.34
CA ALA A 65 0.48 -10.63 -14.69
C ALA A 65 1.69 -11.39 -15.26
N ILE A 66 1.96 -12.62 -14.79
CA ILE A 66 2.98 -13.50 -15.36
C ILE A 66 2.58 -13.91 -16.78
N GLN A 67 1.32 -14.28 -17.03
CA GLN A 67 0.84 -14.64 -18.38
C GLN A 67 0.95 -13.47 -19.36
N GLU A 68 0.48 -12.29 -18.96
CA GLU A 68 0.57 -11.07 -19.77
C GLU A 68 2.05 -10.69 -20.04
N GLY A 69 2.92 -10.96 -19.07
CA GLY A 69 4.33 -10.65 -19.10
C GLY A 69 5.24 -11.64 -19.83
N ILE A 70 4.73 -12.74 -20.40
CA ILE A 70 5.57 -13.80 -20.99
C ILE A 70 6.60 -13.27 -21.99
N GLY A 71 6.23 -12.28 -22.80
CA GLY A 71 7.15 -11.63 -23.74
C GLY A 71 8.36 -10.99 -23.05
N LYS A 72 8.17 -10.38 -21.87
CA LYS A 72 9.26 -9.80 -21.06
C LYS A 72 10.19 -10.85 -20.44
N PHE A 73 9.75 -12.11 -20.40
CA PHE A 73 10.48 -13.24 -19.85
C PHE A 73 11.12 -14.15 -20.92
N GLY A 74 11.14 -13.71 -22.19
CA GLY A 74 11.76 -14.47 -23.28
C GLY A 74 10.83 -15.44 -23.99
N GLY A 75 9.51 -15.22 -23.92
CA GLY A 75 8.52 -15.94 -24.75
C GLY A 75 8.07 -17.30 -24.19
N LYS A 76 8.61 -17.74 -23.05
CA LYS A 76 8.16 -18.94 -22.32
C LYS A 76 7.73 -18.56 -20.91
N LYS A 77 6.73 -19.28 -20.37
CA LYS A 77 6.29 -19.08 -18.98
C LYS A 77 7.46 -19.44 -18.02
N PRO A 78 7.96 -18.49 -17.22
CA PRO A 78 9.06 -18.76 -16.29
C PRO A 78 8.58 -19.61 -15.10
N ASN A 79 9.52 -20.29 -14.44
CA ASN A 79 9.26 -20.92 -13.14
C ASN A 79 9.00 -19.81 -12.09
N LYS A 80 7.81 -19.85 -11.47
CA LYS A 80 7.36 -18.86 -10.47
C LYS A 80 8.33 -18.72 -9.29
N ALA A 81 9.01 -19.80 -8.89
CA ALA A 81 10.01 -19.77 -7.82
C ALA A 81 11.27 -18.96 -8.17
N THR A 82 11.53 -18.70 -9.46
CA THR A 82 12.68 -17.90 -9.93
C THR A 82 12.35 -16.42 -10.11
N LEU A 83 11.08 -16.04 -9.91
CA LEU A 83 10.61 -14.67 -10.06
C LEU A 83 10.57 -13.96 -8.71
N LYS A 84 10.91 -12.67 -8.70
CA LYS A 84 10.59 -11.81 -7.57
C LYS A 84 9.08 -11.55 -7.54
N LEU A 85 8.40 -12.08 -6.54
CA LEU A 85 6.95 -11.90 -6.37
C LEU A 85 6.64 -10.82 -5.33
N PRO A 86 5.50 -10.12 -5.48
CA PRO A 86 5.18 -8.97 -4.63
C PRO A 86 4.51 -9.36 -3.31
N LEU A 87 3.85 -10.53 -3.22
CA LEU A 87 3.24 -11.04 -1.98
C LEU A 87 4.33 -11.72 -1.14
N ARG A 88 4.68 -11.10 -0.01
CA ARG A 88 5.75 -11.51 0.90
C ARG A 88 5.17 -11.96 2.24
N ASP A 89 5.85 -12.86 2.94
CA ASP A 89 5.38 -13.39 4.23
C ASP A 89 5.91 -12.55 5.40
N GLY A 90 5.01 -11.95 6.17
CA GLY A 90 5.35 -11.11 7.31
C GLY A 90 5.99 -11.90 8.45
N ASP A 91 5.55 -13.14 8.68
CA ASP A 91 6.07 -14.00 9.77
C ASP A 91 7.52 -14.46 9.52
N VAL A 92 7.94 -14.48 8.26
CA VAL A 92 9.27 -14.96 7.85
C VAL A 92 10.23 -13.81 7.60
N GLU A 93 9.75 -12.69 7.08
CA GLU A 93 10.61 -11.62 6.57
C GLU A 93 10.61 -10.34 7.42
N ARG A 94 9.82 -10.28 8.48
CA ARG A 94 9.72 -9.11 9.36
C ARG A 94 9.81 -9.53 10.81
N ASP A 95 10.55 -8.73 11.56
CA ASP A 95 10.63 -8.80 13.02
C ASP A 95 9.90 -7.58 13.60
N ASP A 96 8.60 -7.49 13.29
CA ASP A 96 7.72 -6.40 13.69
C ASP A 96 6.33 -7.00 13.97
N GLU A 97 5.79 -6.72 15.15
CA GLU A 97 4.50 -7.25 15.61
C GLU A 97 3.35 -6.93 14.64
N ALA A 98 3.41 -5.77 13.98
CA ALA A 98 2.38 -5.37 13.00
C ALA A 98 2.31 -6.32 11.80
N TYR A 99 3.37 -7.09 11.52
CA TYR A 99 3.47 -8.02 10.39
C TYR A 99 3.20 -9.48 10.77
N GLN A 100 2.97 -9.80 12.05
CA GLN A 100 2.64 -11.16 12.46
C GLN A 100 1.30 -11.63 11.88
N ASN A 101 1.21 -12.93 11.56
CA ASN A 101 0.06 -13.59 10.94
C ASN A 101 -0.45 -12.87 9.68
N SER A 102 0.46 -12.25 8.93
CA SER A 102 0.12 -11.43 7.76
C SER A 102 1.02 -11.74 6.57
N TYR A 103 0.49 -11.47 5.38
CA TYR A 103 1.31 -11.19 4.22
C TYR A 103 1.49 -9.67 4.09
N PHE A 104 2.49 -9.25 3.32
CA PHE A 104 2.59 -7.85 2.95
C PHE A 104 2.98 -7.65 1.47
N ILE A 105 2.59 -6.50 0.93
CA ILE A 105 2.91 -6.07 -0.43
C ILE A 105 3.37 -4.63 -0.44
N ASN A 106 4.55 -4.38 -1.02
CA ASN A 106 5.00 -3.02 -1.29
C ASN A 106 4.43 -2.54 -2.63
N ALA A 107 3.49 -1.60 -2.59
CA ALA A 107 2.89 -0.97 -3.75
C ALA A 107 3.47 0.44 -3.96
N ASN A 108 3.65 0.86 -5.21
CA ASN A 108 4.13 2.21 -5.52
C ASN A 108 3.51 2.80 -6.80
N SER A 109 3.49 4.13 -6.88
CA SER A 109 3.06 4.89 -8.05
C SER A 109 3.89 6.16 -8.20
N ILE A 110 4.08 6.62 -9.45
CA ILE A 110 4.64 7.94 -9.73
C ILE A 110 3.59 9.05 -9.68
N THR A 111 2.30 8.71 -9.75
CA THR A 111 1.18 9.64 -9.65
C THR A 111 0.53 9.51 -8.28
N ALA A 112 0.05 10.62 -7.75
CA ALA A 112 -0.66 10.65 -6.47
C ALA A 112 -1.89 9.73 -6.51
N PRO A 113 -2.12 8.92 -5.47
CA PRO A 113 -3.37 8.16 -5.33
C PRO A 113 -4.52 9.11 -5.00
N GLN A 114 -5.74 8.77 -5.42
CA GLN A 114 -6.93 9.39 -4.83
C GLN A 114 -7.20 8.75 -3.47
N ILE A 115 -7.39 9.56 -2.44
CA ILE A 115 -7.61 9.12 -1.08
C ILE A 115 -9.01 9.57 -0.64
N VAL A 116 -9.85 8.60 -0.29
CA VAL A 116 -11.27 8.83 0.01
C VAL A 116 -11.71 8.16 1.30
N ASP A 117 -12.83 8.63 1.84
CA ASP A 117 -13.50 8.03 2.99
C ASP A 117 -14.40 6.84 2.61
N LYS A 118 -15.17 6.33 3.59
CA LYS A 118 -16.14 5.24 3.38
C LYS A 118 -17.23 5.56 2.35
N HIS A 119 -17.54 6.84 2.17
CA HIS A 119 -18.56 7.36 1.25
C HIS A 119 -17.97 7.79 -0.09
N VAL A 120 -16.69 7.48 -0.34
CA VAL A 120 -15.96 7.82 -1.57
C VAL A 120 -15.87 9.33 -1.75
N GLN A 121 -15.86 10.09 -0.65
CA GLN A 121 -15.59 11.52 -0.66
C GLN A 121 -14.08 11.75 -0.45
N PRO A 122 -13.47 12.72 -1.15
CA PRO A 122 -12.06 13.06 -0.95
C PRO A 122 -11.77 13.40 0.52
N ILE A 123 -10.72 12.80 1.07
CA ILE A 123 -10.18 13.18 2.37
C ILE A 123 -9.24 14.38 2.15
N LEU A 124 -9.49 15.47 2.87
CA LEU A 124 -8.72 16.72 2.76
C LEU A 124 -7.69 16.87 3.90
N ASP A 125 -7.99 16.32 5.08
CA ASP A 125 -7.05 16.28 6.20
C ASP A 125 -6.11 15.08 6.03
N GLN A 126 -4.82 15.35 5.87
CA GLN A 126 -3.82 14.30 5.68
C GLN A 126 -3.63 13.43 6.93
N ASN A 127 -3.96 13.95 8.11
CA ASN A 127 -3.88 13.22 9.38
C ASN A 127 -4.85 12.04 9.45
N GLU A 128 -5.89 12.02 8.61
CA GLU A 128 -6.85 10.91 8.54
C GLU A 128 -6.25 9.64 7.94
N VAL A 129 -5.17 9.72 7.16
CA VAL A 129 -4.55 8.55 6.53
C VAL A 129 -3.07 8.51 6.84
N TYR A 130 -2.71 7.60 7.74
CA TYR A 130 -1.38 7.46 8.32
C TYR A 130 -0.95 5.99 8.37
N SER A 131 0.35 5.76 8.58
CA SER A 131 0.87 4.41 8.86
C SER A 131 0.23 3.89 10.15
N GLY A 132 -0.49 2.76 10.07
CA GLY A 132 -1.21 2.17 11.19
C GLY A 132 -2.73 2.10 10.98
N CYS A 133 -3.30 3.01 10.17
CA CYS A 133 -4.72 2.98 9.86
C CYS A 133 -5.10 1.82 8.93
N TYR A 134 -6.39 1.52 8.84
CA TYR A 134 -6.93 0.47 7.99
C TYR A 134 -7.67 1.05 6.79
N ALA A 135 -7.37 0.53 5.61
CA ALA A 135 -7.89 1.03 4.34
C ALA A 135 -8.03 -0.08 3.30
N ARG A 136 -8.97 0.07 2.37
CA ARG A 136 -9.00 -0.72 1.14
C ARG A 136 -8.13 -0.04 0.11
N VAL A 137 -7.31 -0.81 -0.59
CA VAL A 137 -6.40 -0.25 -1.59
C VAL A 137 -6.60 -0.94 -2.93
N SER A 138 -6.79 -0.14 -3.98
CA SER A 138 -6.75 -0.63 -5.35
C SER A 138 -5.29 -0.82 -5.75
N ILE A 139 -4.94 -2.02 -6.18
CA ILE A 139 -3.60 -2.38 -6.65
C ILE A 139 -3.65 -3.07 -8.00
N ASN A 140 -2.57 -2.94 -8.78
CA ASN A 140 -2.44 -3.57 -10.08
C ASN A 140 -1.10 -4.28 -10.24
N PHE A 141 -1.13 -5.54 -10.67
CA PHE A 141 0.07 -6.35 -10.84
C PHE A 141 0.57 -6.31 -12.28
N TYR A 142 1.89 -6.21 -12.45
CA TYR A 142 2.48 -6.17 -13.78
C TYR A 142 3.88 -6.80 -13.80
N ALA A 143 4.21 -7.46 -14.91
CA ALA A 143 5.53 -8.04 -15.10
C ALA A 143 6.59 -6.95 -15.34
N PHE A 144 7.76 -7.14 -14.72
CA PHE A 144 8.94 -6.31 -14.92
C PHE A 144 10.18 -7.17 -15.22
N ASN A 145 11.11 -6.58 -15.96
CA ASN A 145 12.44 -7.11 -16.21
C ASN A 145 13.38 -5.89 -16.33
N THR A 146 14.13 -5.60 -15.29
CA THR A 146 14.92 -4.36 -15.16
C THR A 146 16.14 -4.62 -14.28
N ASN A 147 17.32 -4.18 -14.74
CA ASN A 147 18.58 -4.25 -13.99
C ASN A 147 18.87 -5.65 -13.42
N GLY A 148 18.70 -6.69 -14.24
CA GLY A 148 18.93 -8.09 -13.83
C GLY A 148 17.85 -8.69 -12.93
N ASN A 149 16.91 -7.87 -12.42
CA ASN A 149 15.76 -8.35 -11.65
C ASN A 149 14.55 -8.54 -12.56
N ARG A 150 13.85 -9.66 -12.38
CA ARG A 150 12.61 -9.94 -13.11
C ARG A 150 11.55 -10.56 -12.20
N GLY A 151 10.30 -10.28 -12.49
CA GLY A 151 9.19 -10.78 -11.69
C GLY A 151 7.92 -9.98 -11.89
N VAL A 152 7.12 -9.89 -10.84
CA VAL A 152 5.87 -9.11 -10.81
C VAL A 152 6.00 -8.00 -9.78
N ALA A 153 5.68 -6.78 -10.18
CA ALA A 153 5.60 -5.62 -9.31
C ALA A 153 4.13 -5.29 -9.00
N CYS A 154 3.94 -4.47 -7.96
CA CYS A 154 2.62 -4.00 -7.54
C CYS A 154 2.54 -2.47 -7.69
N GLY A 155 1.65 -2.02 -8.56
CA GLY A 155 1.30 -0.62 -8.74
C GLY A 155 0.26 -0.18 -7.71
N LEU A 156 0.51 0.97 -7.07
CA LEU A 156 -0.43 1.62 -6.16
C LEU A 156 -1.51 2.36 -6.98
N GLY A 157 -2.77 2.11 -6.64
CA GLY A 157 -3.92 2.89 -7.10
C GLY A 157 -4.56 3.68 -5.96
N ASN A 158 -5.88 3.80 -5.98
CA ASN A 158 -6.64 4.59 -5.01
C ASN A 158 -6.74 3.92 -3.63
N ILE A 159 -6.93 4.75 -2.60
CA ILE A 159 -7.01 4.34 -1.20
C ILE A 159 -8.36 4.78 -0.63
N GLN A 160 -9.05 3.88 0.04
CA GLN A 160 -10.29 4.15 0.77
C GLN A 160 -10.08 3.87 2.26
N LYS A 161 -10.01 4.91 3.10
CA LYS A 161 -9.90 4.80 4.56
C LYS A 161 -11.14 4.09 5.12
N ILE A 162 -10.91 3.14 6.04
CA ILE A 162 -11.97 2.36 6.69
C ILE A 162 -12.05 2.66 8.19
N ARG A 163 -10.93 2.68 8.91
CA ARG A 163 -10.93 2.97 10.34
C ARG A 163 -9.53 3.27 10.83
N ASP A 164 -9.48 3.89 12.00
CA ASP A 164 -8.24 4.09 12.73
C ASP A 164 -7.67 2.77 13.26
N GLY A 165 -6.41 2.86 13.63
CA GLY A 165 -5.64 1.84 14.30
C GLY A 165 -4.44 2.49 14.95
N GLU A 166 -3.74 1.77 15.83
CA GLU A 166 -2.53 2.30 16.46
C GLU A 166 -1.54 2.79 15.39
N PRO A 167 -1.02 4.03 15.51
CA PRO A 167 0.01 4.54 14.62
C PRO A 167 1.22 3.59 14.56
N LEU A 168 1.79 3.45 13.37
CA LEU A 168 3.00 2.67 13.12
C LEU A 168 4.13 3.61 12.70
N GLY A 169 5.25 3.53 13.42
CA GLY A 169 6.38 4.44 13.28
C GLY A 169 6.56 5.26 14.56
N GLY A 170 7.80 5.35 15.04
CA GLY A 170 8.14 5.93 16.34
C GLY A 170 8.10 7.45 16.38
N HIS A 171 6.94 8.05 16.12
CA HIS A 171 6.69 9.46 16.44
C HIS A 171 5.85 9.52 17.70
N ALA A 172 6.36 10.23 18.71
CA ALA A 172 5.59 10.60 19.89
C ALA A 172 4.40 11.46 19.44
N SER A 173 3.25 11.29 20.09
CA SER A 173 2.11 12.18 19.86
C SER A 173 2.40 13.55 20.47
N ALA A 174 1.74 14.61 19.99
CA ALA A 174 1.86 15.93 20.61
C ALA A 174 1.51 15.91 22.10
N SER A 175 0.59 15.04 22.53
CA SER A 175 0.25 14.83 23.93
C SER A 175 1.32 14.09 24.74
N ASP A 176 2.20 13.33 24.08
CA ASP A 176 3.37 12.75 24.74
C ASP A 176 4.49 13.79 24.92
N ASP A 177 4.57 14.76 24.00
CA ASP A 177 5.64 15.77 23.97
C ASP A 177 5.30 17.05 24.76
N PHE A 178 4.04 17.43 24.84
CA PHE A 178 3.60 18.72 25.38
C PHE A 178 2.54 18.57 26.47
N THR A 179 2.74 19.27 27.59
CA THR A 179 1.67 19.58 28.55
C THR A 179 1.05 20.93 28.23
N ALA A 180 -0.23 21.12 28.54
CA ALA A 180 -0.88 22.42 28.39
C ALA A 180 -0.15 23.48 29.24
N ILE A 181 0.12 24.65 28.65
CA ILE A 181 0.60 25.82 29.39
C ILE A 181 -0.65 26.58 29.85
N ASP A 182 -0.74 26.83 31.17
CA ASP A 182 -1.79 27.67 31.75
C ASP A 182 -1.32 29.12 31.71
N ASP A 183 -1.89 29.92 30.79
CA ASP A 183 -1.55 31.33 30.60
C ASP A 183 -2.16 32.24 31.69
N SER A 184 -2.64 31.69 32.81
CA SER A 184 -3.33 32.44 33.85
C SER A 184 -2.43 33.23 34.81
N ASN A 185 -1.17 33.53 34.46
CA ASN A 185 -0.23 34.28 35.30
C ASN A 185 0.42 35.48 34.60
N ASP A 186 -0.25 36.08 33.61
CA ASP A 186 0.14 37.41 33.07
C ASP A 186 -0.45 38.57 33.90
N ASP A 187 -0.23 38.52 35.21
CA ASP A 187 -0.57 39.61 36.16
C ASP A 187 0.68 40.43 36.57
N ASP A 188 1.73 40.47 35.73
CA ASP A 188 2.99 41.20 36.02
C ASP A 188 3.48 42.10 34.87
N PHE A 189 2.59 42.55 33.98
CA PHE A 189 2.88 43.57 32.96
C PHE A 189 2.25 44.94 33.27
N LEU A 190 2.20 45.35 34.53
CA LEU A 190 1.90 46.73 34.96
C LEU A 190 2.63 47.07 36.27
N ALA A 191 3.94 47.34 36.20
CA ALA A 191 4.70 48.05 37.23
C ALA A 191 5.77 48.96 36.62
#